data_AF-A0A3L7MWL3-F1
#
_entry.id   AF-A0A3L7MWL3-F1
#
_cell.length_a   1.000
_cell.length_b   1.000
_cell.length_c   1.000
_cell.angle_alpha   90.00
_cell.angle_beta   90.00
_cell.angle_gamma   90.00
#
_symmetry.space_group_name_H-M   'P 1'
#
loop_
_entity.id
_entity.type
_entity.pdbx_description
1 polymer ?
#
loop_
_entity_poly.entity_id
_entity_poly.type
_entity_poly.pdbx_seq_one_letter_code
_entity_poly.pdbx_strand_id
1 'polypeptide(L)'
;MTGSQFLQIMKCFTGESLRQAVASYLFPLLLFYSAMIITLAATVRFSNIPEASSYEIAQRAPVEEAARIGKDELEKSGIPLIQGEIRLLFGAVKIPWVKFRENAVRYFESMLVFFTSDAVGLIFALIWTAGFIPEFLQGFWWNMLRLRPLSTGFMLLGKTFSIVIVLSLHGIILIGGSWIALGIATNVWNGLFLWSFAILVVQFICFYPASVFLGTWSRSTMVAIIGSIAFWAICWMVNHARISNLSATTAESSSGVAIWLIEIAYWALPKPIDFSIILSDLMGTIKEFPPPTAWMNAFETRNIIPFASIGTSLISSVVVLWFSCIELKDPIKE
;
A
#
# COMPACT_ATOMS: atom_id res chain seq x y z
N MET A 1 1.22 36.38 -5.93
CA MET A 1 -0.05 35.77 -5.47
C MET A 1 -0.12 35.93 -3.97
N THR A 2 -1.21 36.45 -3.41
CA THR A 2 -1.35 36.59 -1.95
C THR A 2 -1.66 35.24 -1.30
N GLY A 3 -1.37 35.07 0.01
CA GLY A 3 -1.67 33.82 0.72
C GLY A 3 -3.15 33.44 0.71
N SER A 4 -4.05 34.43 0.75
CA SER A 4 -5.50 34.20 0.65
C SER A 4 -5.93 33.70 -0.74
N GLN A 5 -5.33 34.23 -1.81
CA GLN A 5 -5.56 33.76 -3.19
C GLN A 5 -5.08 32.32 -3.37
N PHE A 6 -3.91 31.96 -2.83
CA PHE A 6 -3.40 30.59 -2.86
C PHE A 6 -4.41 29.61 -2.23
N LEU A 7 -4.88 29.91 -1.02
CA LEU A 7 -5.82 29.06 -0.30
C LEU A 7 -7.16 28.91 -1.03
N GLN A 8 -7.67 29.98 -1.65
CA GLN A 8 -8.90 29.90 -2.45
C GLN A 8 -8.74 29.00 -3.68
N ILE A 9 -7.61 29.09 -4.38
CA ILE A 9 -7.33 28.24 -5.53
C ILE A 9 -7.20 26.77 -5.11
N MET A 10 -6.47 26.50 -4.02
CA MET A 10 -6.33 25.13 -3.50
C MET A 10 -7.67 24.55 -3.04
N LYS A 11 -8.52 25.35 -2.39
CA LYS A 11 -9.89 24.94 -2.05
C LYS A 11 -10.72 24.62 -3.30
N CYS A 12 -10.58 25.41 -4.35
CA CYS A 12 -11.25 25.15 -5.63
C CYS A 12 -10.78 23.82 -6.25
N PHE A 13 -9.47 23.58 -6.31
CA PHE A 13 -8.93 22.32 -6.83
C PHE A 13 -9.39 21.10 -6.01
N THR A 14 -9.40 21.21 -4.68
CA THR A 14 -9.86 20.12 -3.81
C THR A 14 -11.36 19.88 -3.95
N GLY A 15 -12.18 20.94 -4.01
CA GLY A 15 -13.61 20.83 -4.26
C GLY A 15 -13.91 20.19 -5.61
N GLU A 16 -13.14 20.55 -6.64
CA GLU A 16 -13.26 19.95 -7.97
C GLU A 16 -12.85 18.48 -7.99
N SER A 17 -11.71 18.13 -7.40
CA SER A 17 -11.28 16.74 -7.28
C SER A 17 -12.29 15.90 -6.49
N LEU A 18 -12.90 16.45 -5.45
CA LEU A 18 -13.94 15.75 -4.68
C LEU A 18 -15.20 15.54 -5.52
N ARG A 19 -15.61 16.55 -6.30
CA ARG A 19 -16.74 16.43 -7.22
C ARG A 19 -16.46 15.39 -8.31
N GLN A 20 -15.28 15.41 -8.92
CA GLN A 20 -14.85 14.40 -9.90
C GLN A 20 -14.83 13.00 -9.29
N ALA A 21 -14.30 12.87 -8.07
CA ALA A 21 -14.33 11.64 -7.32
C ALA A 21 -15.77 11.12 -7.16
N VAL A 22 -16.68 11.92 -6.62
CA VAL A 22 -18.07 11.50 -6.39
C VAL A 22 -18.82 11.22 -7.71
N ALA A 23 -18.54 11.97 -8.77
CA ALA A 23 -19.16 11.79 -10.08
C ALA A 23 -18.58 10.60 -10.87
N SER A 24 -17.42 10.07 -10.47
CA SER A 24 -16.79 8.94 -11.16
C SER A 24 -17.63 7.67 -11.00
N TYR A 25 -17.75 6.89 -12.07
CA TYR A 25 -18.40 5.58 -12.03
C TYR A 25 -17.71 4.59 -11.07
N LEU A 26 -16.45 4.85 -10.70
CA LEU A 26 -15.66 4.02 -9.80
C LEU A 26 -15.89 4.34 -8.31
N PHE A 27 -16.50 5.48 -7.98
CA PHE A 27 -16.70 5.87 -6.58
C PHE A 27 -17.63 4.93 -5.79
N PRO A 28 -18.79 4.50 -6.31
CA PRO A 28 -19.59 3.49 -5.63
C PRO A 28 -18.84 2.17 -5.42
N LEU A 29 -18.00 1.78 -6.39
CA LEU A 29 -17.19 0.56 -6.30
C LEU A 29 -16.14 0.65 -5.19
N LEU A 30 -15.56 1.83 -4.97
CA LEU A 30 -14.65 2.06 -3.84
C LEU A 30 -15.35 2.08 -2.49
N LEU A 31 -16.53 2.69 -2.40
CA LEU A 31 -17.32 2.61 -1.18
C LEU A 31 -17.71 1.17 -0.87
N PHE A 32 -18.09 0.40 -1.89
CA PHE A 32 -18.34 -1.03 -1.75
C PHE A 32 -17.09 -1.80 -1.31
N TYR A 33 -15.93 -1.52 -1.92
CA TYR A 33 -14.66 -2.10 -1.51
C TYR A 33 -14.35 -1.83 -0.03
N SER A 34 -14.45 -0.57 0.40
CA SER A 34 -14.26 -0.20 1.80
C SER A 34 -15.28 -0.86 2.72
N ALA A 35 -16.55 -0.87 2.36
CA ALA A 35 -17.58 -1.54 3.14
C ALA A 35 -17.31 -3.05 3.26
N MET A 36 -16.85 -3.70 2.20
CA MET A 36 -16.49 -5.12 2.19
C MET A 36 -15.33 -5.40 3.15
N ILE A 37 -14.25 -4.61 3.08
CA ILE A 37 -13.08 -4.77 3.96
C ILE A 37 -13.43 -4.48 5.43
N ILE A 38 -14.18 -3.40 5.70
CA ILE A 38 -14.63 -3.04 7.06
C ILE A 38 -15.57 -4.12 7.62
N THR A 39 -16.47 -4.66 6.79
CA THR A 39 -17.36 -5.75 7.21
C THR A 39 -16.55 -7.01 7.50
N LEU A 40 -15.58 -7.35 6.65
CA LEU A 40 -14.70 -8.50 6.88
C LEU A 40 -13.96 -8.36 8.22
N ALA A 41 -13.40 -7.18 8.51
CA ALA A 41 -12.83 -6.84 9.81
C ALA A 41 -13.83 -7.00 10.97
N ALA A 42 -15.06 -6.53 10.81
CA ALA A 42 -16.11 -6.65 11.83
C ALA A 42 -16.54 -8.11 12.09
N THR A 43 -16.28 -9.04 11.18
CA THR A 43 -16.66 -10.46 11.31
C THR A 43 -15.68 -11.32 12.11
N VAL A 44 -14.47 -10.82 12.38
CA VAL A 44 -13.43 -11.58 13.06
C VAL A 44 -13.88 -11.92 14.48
N ARG A 45 -13.88 -13.20 14.83
CA ARG A 45 -14.16 -13.70 16.18
C ARG A 45 -13.12 -14.73 16.58
N PHE A 46 -12.86 -14.79 17.88
CA PHE A 46 -11.93 -15.76 18.46
C PHE A 46 -12.68 -16.71 19.37
N SER A 47 -12.35 -18.00 19.29
CA SER A 47 -12.90 -19.03 20.17
C SER A 47 -11.75 -19.79 20.83
N ASN A 48 -11.79 -19.90 22.15
CA ASN A 48 -10.80 -20.62 22.97
C ASN A 48 -9.34 -20.12 22.82
N ILE A 49 -9.12 -18.90 22.31
CA ILE A 49 -7.77 -18.30 22.25
C ILE A 49 -7.49 -17.56 23.57
N PRO A 50 -6.38 -17.86 24.28
CA PRO A 50 -6.00 -17.15 25.51
C PRO A 50 -5.83 -15.64 25.28
N GLU A 51 -6.33 -14.83 26.23
CA GLU A 51 -5.96 -13.41 26.35
C GLU A 51 -4.53 -13.34 26.92
N ALA A 52 -3.68 -12.51 26.32
CA ALA A 52 -2.23 -12.56 26.52
C ALA A 52 -1.82 -12.48 28.00
N SER A 53 -0.83 -13.30 28.42
CA SER A 53 -0.07 -13.06 29.65
C SER A 53 1.36 -12.66 29.30
N SER A 54 1.93 -11.82 30.16
CA SER A 54 3.28 -11.27 30.08
C SER A 54 4.36 -12.30 29.73
N TYR A 55 5.12 -12.00 28.69
CA TYR A 55 6.51 -12.44 28.42
C TYR A 55 6.83 -13.91 28.05
N GLU A 56 5.96 -14.91 28.20
CA GLU A 56 6.36 -16.27 27.77
C GLU A 56 5.97 -16.57 26.31
N ILE A 57 6.99 -16.54 25.44
CA ILE A 57 6.97 -17.16 24.11
C ILE A 57 6.76 -18.66 24.33
N ALA A 58 5.52 -19.13 24.34
CA ALA A 58 5.25 -20.55 24.23
C ALA A 58 5.63 -20.98 22.79
N GLN A 59 6.90 -21.33 22.58
CA GLN A 59 7.30 -22.19 21.47
C GLN A 59 6.48 -23.47 21.60
N ARG A 60 5.58 -23.74 20.67
CA ARG A 60 4.87 -25.03 20.60
C ARG A 60 4.90 -25.57 19.18
N ALA A 61 5.14 -26.87 19.10
CA ALA A 61 5.41 -27.59 17.87
C ALA A 61 4.22 -27.54 16.88
N PRO A 62 4.47 -27.59 15.56
CA PRO A 62 3.44 -27.72 14.54
C PRO A 62 2.55 -28.95 14.78
N VAL A 63 1.29 -28.88 14.32
CA VAL A 63 0.28 -29.95 14.47
C VAL A 63 0.77 -31.31 13.94
N GLU A 64 1.65 -31.32 12.95
CA GLU A 64 2.23 -32.51 12.33
C GLU A 64 3.27 -33.22 13.23
N GLU A 65 3.97 -32.47 14.07
CA GLU A 65 4.94 -33.00 15.04
C GLU A 65 4.22 -33.48 16.31
N ALA A 66 3.13 -32.82 16.69
CA ALA A 66 2.22 -33.28 17.74
C ALA A 66 1.51 -34.61 17.40
N ALA A 67 1.29 -34.89 16.11
CA ALA A 67 0.73 -36.16 15.64
C ALA A 67 1.73 -37.32 15.68
N ARG A 68 3.05 -37.05 15.59
CA ARG A 68 4.10 -38.07 15.65
C ARG A 68 4.50 -38.48 17.07
N ILE A 69 4.46 -37.54 18.02
CA ILE A 69 4.98 -37.72 19.38
C ILE A 69 3.90 -38.28 20.35
N GLY A 70 2.62 -38.22 19.96
CA GLY A 70 1.52 -38.70 20.79
C GLY A 70 1.14 -37.69 21.88
N LYS A 71 -0.17 -37.52 22.11
CA LYS A 71 -0.74 -36.51 23.01
C LYS A 71 -0.16 -36.56 24.44
N ASP A 72 0.14 -37.77 24.93
CA ASP A 72 0.56 -38.01 26.32
C ASP A 72 2.02 -37.58 26.59
N GLU A 73 2.90 -37.54 25.58
CA GLU A 73 4.28 -37.03 25.73
C GLU A 73 4.36 -35.50 25.60
N LEU A 74 3.45 -34.87 24.85
CA LEU A 74 3.33 -33.41 24.77
C LEU A 74 2.79 -32.78 26.06
N GLU A 75 1.84 -33.45 26.73
CA GLU A 75 1.34 -32.99 28.03
C GLU A 75 2.41 -33.12 29.14
N LYS A 76 3.23 -34.17 29.11
CA LYS A 76 4.35 -34.36 30.05
C LYS A 76 5.53 -33.40 29.83
N SER A 77 5.69 -32.87 28.61
CA SER A 77 6.75 -31.91 28.28
C SER A 77 6.32 -30.44 28.45
N GLY A 78 5.09 -30.18 28.91
CA GLY A 78 4.62 -28.82 29.19
C GLY A 78 4.25 -28.00 27.95
N ILE A 79 3.92 -28.66 26.83
CA ILE A 79 3.58 -28.04 25.55
C ILE A 79 2.07 -28.19 25.27
N PRO A 80 1.19 -27.27 25.75
CA PRO A 80 -0.24 -27.45 25.52
C PRO A 80 -0.66 -27.40 24.05
N LEU A 81 -1.46 -28.40 23.67
CA LEU A 81 -2.07 -28.59 22.35
C LEU A 81 -2.91 -27.39 21.89
N ILE A 82 -3.09 -27.29 20.57
CA ILE A 82 -3.92 -26.31 19.83
C ILE A 82 -5.15 -25.90 20.65
N GLN A 83 -5.15 -24.68 21.15
CA GLN A 83 -6.20 -24.25 22.09
C GLN A 83 -7.29 -23.38 21.45
N GLY A 84 -7.10 -22.78 20.26
CA GLY A 84 -8.10 -21.84 19.72
C GLY A 84 -8.32 -21.85 18.20
N GLU A 85 -9.42 -21.22 17.79
CA GLU A 85 -9.83 -21.05 16.40
C GLU A 85 -10.08 -19.56 16.09
N ILE A 86 -9.58 -19.09 14.94
CA ILE A 86 -10.03 -17.84 14.32
C ILE A 86 -11.26 -18.15 13.47
N ARG A 87 -12.35 -17.43 13.71
CA ARG A 87 -13.58 -17.52 12.93
C ARG A 87 -13.72 -16.25 12.08
N LEU A 88 -13.73 -16.43 10.76
CA LEU A 88 -13.95 -15.36 9.78
C LEU A 88 -15.32 -15.54 9.12
N LEU A 89 -15.83 -14.47 8.50
CA LEU A 89 -17.08 -14.50 7.72
C LEU A 89 -18.25 -15.11 8.51
N PHE A 90 -18.48 -14.60 9.72
CA PHE A 90 -19.53 -15.08 10.62
C PHE A 90 -19.40 -16.56 11.02
N GLY A 91 -18.18 -17.11 10.96
CA GLY A 91 -17.89 -18.50 11.31
C GLY A 91 -17.90 -19.49 10.15
N ALA A 92 -18.06 -19.00 8.91
CA ALA A 92 -17.97 -19.83 7.71
C ALA A 92 -16.55 -20.38 7.48
N VAL A 93 -15.52 -19.61 7.85
CA VAL A 93 -14.12 -20.03 7.73
C VAL A 93 -13.52 -20.16 9.12
N LYS A 94 -12.99 -21.33 9.43
CA LYS A 94 -12.32 -21.65 10.70
C LYS A 94 -10.86 -21.94 10.43
N ILE A 95 -9.98 -21.17 11.06
CA ILE A 95 -8.54 -21.33 10.93
C ILE A 95 -8.01 -21.74 12.31
N PRO A 96 -7.39 -22.94 12.45
CA PRO A 96 -6.80 -23.35 13.71
C PRO A 96 -5.66 -22.39 14.08
N TRP A 97 -5.60 -21.98 15.34
CA TRP A 97 -4.64 -20.98 15.81
C TRP A 97 -3.95 -21.40 17.09
N VAL A 98 -2.65 -21.12 17.14
CA VAL A 98 -1.75 -21.63 18.19
C VAL A 98 -1.19 -20.50 19.06
N LYS A 99 -1.18 -19.26 18.57
CA LYS A 99 -0.63 -18.09 19.29
C LYS A 99 -1.71 -17.34 20.09
N PHE A 100 -1.28 -16.34 20.87
CA PHE A 100 -2.19 -15.45 21.60
C PHE A 100 -3.13 -14.67 20.70
N ARG A 101 -4.21 -14.13 21.30
CA ARG A 101 -5.21 -13.31 20.60
C ARG A 101 -4.59 -12.12 19.87
N GLU A 102 -3.66 -11.41 20.49
CA GLU A 102 -3.00 -10.26 19.88
C GLU A 102 -2.28 -10.64 18.58
N ASN A 103 -1.62 -11.80 18.55
CA ASN A 103 -0.90 -12.29 17.37
C ASN A 103 -1.88 -12.70 16.27
N ALA A 104 -3.05 -13.25 16.63
CA ALA A 104 -4.12 -13.54 15.67
C ALA A 104 -4.63 -12.25 15.00
N VAL A 105 -4.80 -11.18 15.78
CA VAL A 105 -5.20 -9.87 15.27
C VAL A 105 -4.11 -9.30 14.37
N ARG A 106 -2.84 -9.32 14.79
CA ARG A 106 -1.70 -8.85 13.99
C ARG A 106 -1.56 -9.59 12.66
N TYR A 107 -1.80 -10.90 12.66
CA TYR A 107 -1.83 -11.68 11.42
C TYR A 107 -2.91 -11.17 10.46
N PHE A 108 -4.12 -10.99 10.99
CA PHE A 108 -5.24 -10.51 10.21
C PHE A 108 -5.04 -9.07 9.72
N GLU A 109 -4.48 -8.19 10.56
CA GLU A 109 -4.05 -6.84 10.18
C GLU A 109 -3.02 -6.87 9.05
N SER A 110 -2.06 -7.79 9.08
CA SER A 110 -1.10 -7.98 7.98
C SER A 110 -1.78 -8.39 6.67
N MET A 111 -2.82 -9.24 6.73
CA MET A 111 -3.61 -9.58 5.55
C MET A 111 -4.39 -8.36 5.05
N LEU A 112 -5.02 -7.58 5.94
CA LEU A 112 -5.72 -6.37 5.56
C LEU A 112 -4.80 -5.34 4.91
N VAL A 113 -3.57 -5.17 5.43
CA VAL A 113 -2.56 -4.28 4.86
C VAL A 113 -2.31 -4.55 3.39
N PHE A 114 -2.27 -5.82 2.99
CA PHE A 114 -2.12 -6.20 1.58
C PHE A 114 -3.26 -5.65 0.71
N PHE A 115 -4.49 -5.72 1.22
CA PHE A 115 -5.68 -5.21 0.55
C PHE A 115 -5.81 -3.69 0.63
N THR A 116 -5.39 -3.03 1.71
CA THR A 116 -5.69 -1.61 1.95
C THR A 116 -4.57 -0.67 1.52
N SER A 117 -3.30 -1.04 1.75
CA SER A 117 -2.16 -0.11 1.66
C SER A 117 -0.98 -0.60 0.82
N ASP A 118 -1.01 -1.86 0.39
CA ASP A 118 0.00 -2.48 -0.47
C ASP A 118 -0.56 -2.66 -1.90
N ALA A 119 -0.08 -3.65 -2.65
CA ALA A 119 -0.38 -3.92 -4.05
C ALA A 119 -1.84 -3.68 -4.44
N VAL A 120 -2.80 -4.33 -3.78
CA VAL A 120 -4.22 -4.23 -4.18
C VAL A 120 -4.76 -2.83 -3.90
N GLY A 121 -4.54 -2.30 -2.70
CA GLY A 121 -5.03 -0.99 -2.31
C GLY A 121 -4.46 0.13 -3.16
N LEU A 122 -3.16 0.07 -3.46
CA LEU A 122 -2.48 1.03 -4.33
C LEU A 122 -2.99 0.94 -5.77
N ILE A 123 -3.13 -0.26 -6.35
CA ILE A 123 -3.67 -0.42 -7.72
C ILE A 123 -5.09 0.15 -7.81
N PHE A 124 -5.95 -0.14 -6.83
CA PHE A 124 -7.29 0.45 -6.78
C PHE A 124 -7.25 1.98 -6.71
N ALA A 125 -6.36 2.55 -5.88
CA ALA A 125 -6.17 3.99 -5.79
C ALA A 125 -5.71 4.60 -7.13
N LEU A 126 -4.78 3.94 -7.84
CA LEU A 126 -4.32 4.38 -9.16
C LEU A 126 -5.43 4.32 -10.20
N ILE A 127 -6.16 3.20 -10.31
CA ILE A 127 -7.27 3.03 -11.25
C ILE A 127 -8.33 4.12 -11.05
N TRP A 128 -8.68 4.39 -9.80
CA TRP A 128 -9.68 5.40 -9.47
C TRP A 128 -9.28 6.80 -9.89
N THR A 129 -8.04 7.18 -9.60
CA THR A 129 -7.57 8.56 -9.73
C THR A 129 -6.90 8.86 -11.06
N ALA A 130 -6.64 7.84 -11.89
CA ALA A 130 -5.94 8.00 -13.16
C ALA A 130 -6.66 8.90 -14.17
N GLY A 131 -8.00 8.91 -14.16
CA GLY A 131 -8.81 9.75 -15.05
C GLY A 131 -8.83 11.24 -14.67
N PHE A 132 -8.48 11.59 -13.43
CA PHE A 132 -8.72 12.94 -12.91
C PHE A 132 -7.84 14.00 -13.61
N ILE A 133 -6.64 13.62 -14.06
CA ILE A 133 -5.75 14.54 -14.79
C ILE A 133 -6.21 14.72 -16.24
N PRO A 134 -6.40 13.67 -17.06
CA PRO A 134 -6.97 13.80 -18.40
C PRO A 134 -8.28 14.59 -18.43
N GLU A 135 -9.23 14.28 -17.55
CA GLU A 135 -10.53 14.96 -17.48
C GLU A 135 -10.39 16.43 -17.06
N PHE A 136 -9.50 16.73 -16.10
CA PHE A 136 -9.22 18.11 -15.72
C PHE A 136 -8.68 18.92 -16.90
N LEU A 137 -7.75 18.34 -17.66
CA LEU A 137 -7.09 18.98 -18.79
C LEU A 137 -8.01 19.20 -20.00
N GLN A 138 -9.01 18.34 -20.20
CA GLN A 138 -10.02 18.50 -21.25
C GLN A 138 -11.22 19.34 -20.80
N GLY A 139 -11.38 19.53 -19.49
CA GLY A 139 -12.55 20.16 -18.90
C GLY A 139 -12.56 21.68 -18.99
N PHE A 140 -13.75 22.25 -18.76
CA PHE A 140 -14.00 23.69 -18.71
C PHE A 140 -13.04 24.45 -17.78
N TRP A 141 -12.68 23.86 -16.62
CA TRP A 141 -11.82 24.48 -15.62
C TRP A 141 -10.42 24.78 -16.13
N TRP A 142 -9.85 23.91 -16.96
CA TRP A 142 -8.54 24.14 -17.56
C TRP A 142 -8.57 25.36 -18.49
N ASN A 143 -9.58 25.44 -19.35
CA ASN A 143 -9.75 26.55 -20.28
C ASN A 143 -9.97 27.89 -19.53
N MET A 144 -10.77 27.87 -18.46
CA MET A 144 -10.99 29.07 -17.65
C MET A 144 -9.74 29.50 -16.86
N LEU A 145 -8.99 28.55 -16.28
CA LEU A 145 -7.83 28.86 -15.46
C LEU A 145 -6.63 29.34 -16.30
N ARG A 146 -6.52 28.93 -17.57
CA ARG A 146 -5.54 29.49 -18.52
C ARG A 146 -5.72 30.99 -18.78
N LEU A 147 -6.93 31.52 -18.59
CA LEU A 147 -7.18 32.97 -18.68
C LEU A 147 -6.60 33.74 -17.49
N ARG A 148 -6.25 33.05 -16.40
CA ARG A 148 -5.56 33.64 -15.26
C ARG A 148 -4.05 33.51 -15.45
N PRO A 149 -3.24 34.45 -14.93
CA PRO A 149 -1.78 34.40 -14.99
C PRO A 149 -1.20 33.37 -14.00
N LEU A 150 -1.66 32.12 -14.09
CA LEU A 150 -1.16 31.00 -13.30
C LEU A 150 -0.19 30.19 -14.16
N SER A 151 0.94 29.78 -13.57
CA SER A 151 1.84 28.89 -14.28
C SER A 151 1.20 27.50 -14.43
N THR A 152 1.38 26.92 -15.61
CA THR A 152 0.91 25.58 -15.95
C THR A 152 1.35 24.53 -14.93
N GLY A 153 2.59 24.62 -14.45
CA GLY A 153 3.13 23.75 -13.41
C GLY A 153 2.43 23.93 -12.06
N PHE A 154 2.09 25.16 -11.67
CA PHE A 154 1.33 25.40 -10.45
C PHE A 154 -0.06 24.77 -10.51
N MET A 155 -0.73 24.88 -11.65
CA MET A 155 -2.05 24.24 -11.85
C MET A 155 -1.97 22.72 -11.76
N LEU A 156 -0.96 22.11 -12.40
CA LEU A 156 -0.77 20.66 -12.38
C LEU A 156 -0.43 20.17 -10.97
N LEU A 157 0.53 20.79 -10.30
CA LEU A 157 0.94 20.40 -8.94
C LEU A 157 -0.18 20.63 -7.93
N GLY A 158 -0.91 21.75 -8.02
CA GLY A 158 -2.07 22.02 -7.19
C GLY A 158 -3.16 20.97 -7.37
N LYS A 159 -3.42 20.58 -8.62
CA LYS A 159 -4.37 19.51 -8.94
C LYS A 159 -3.91 18.17 -8.37
N THR A 160 -2.67 17.75 -8.61
CA THR A 160 -2.09 16.50 -8.08
C THR A 160 -2.18 16.46 -6.55
N PHE A 161 -1.84 17.55 -5.86
CA PHE A 161 -1.95 17.64 -4.41
C PHE A 161 -3.39 17.50 -3.91
N SER A 162 -4.36 18.13 -4.59
CA SER A 162 -5.77 17.95 -4.28
C SER A 162 -6.26 16.51 -4.45
N ILE A 163 -5.70 15.75 -5.39
CA ILE A 163 -6.01 14.33 -5.57
C ILE A 163 -5.48 13.49 -4.41
N VAL A 164 -4.26 13.77 -3.95
CA VAL A 164 -3.69 13.14 -2.75
C VAL A 164 -4.55 13.40 -1.51
N ILE A 165 -5.13 14.60 -1.37
CA ILE A 165 -6.08 14.91 -0.29
C ILE A 165 -7.34 14.04 -0.40
N VAL A 166 -7.95 13.96 -1.59
CA VAL A 166 -9.17 13.17 -1.81
C VAL A 166 -8.91 11.68 -1.54
N LEU A 167 -7.78 11.14 -1.99
CA LEU A 167 -7.36 9.80 -1.64
C LEU A 167 -7.17 9.63 -0.13
N SER A 168 -6.51 10.58 0.52
CA SER A 168 -6.29 10.54 1.97
C SER A 168 -7.62 10.45 2.74
N LEU A 169 -8.64 11.20 2.32
CA LEU A 169 -9.98 11.12 2.92
C LEU A 169 -10.59 9.71 2.77
N HIS A 170 -10.45 9.09 1.59
CA HIS A 170 -10.89 7.71 1.39
C HIS A 170 -10.08 6.71 2.23
N GLY A 171 -8.75 6.89 2.30
CA GLY A 171 -7.85 6.07 3.12
C GLY A 171 -8.21 6.11 4.60
N ILE A 172 -8.59 7.28 5.13
CA ILE A 172 -9.08 7.42 6.52
C ILE A 172 -10.32 6.57 6.75
N ILE A 173 -11.28 6.57 5.81
CA ILE A 173 -12.50 5.76 5.92
C ILE A 173 -12.16 4.27 5.88
N LEU A 174 -11.36 3.85 4.90
CA LEU A 174 -11.00 2.43 4.69
C LEU A 174 -10.21 1.87 5.88
N ILE A 175 -9.09 2.51 6.24
CA ILE A 175 -8.15 2.02 7.25
C ILE A 175 -8.66 2.31 8.65
N GLY A 176 -9.15 3.53 8.90
CA GLY A 176 -9.73 3.90 10.19
C GLY A 176 -10.99 3.09 10.49
N GLY A 177 -11.86 2.87 9.49
CA GLY A 177 -13.03 2.01 9.64
C GLY A 177 -12.66 0.55 9.94
N SER A 178 -11.64 0.02 9.26
CA SER A 178 -11.16 -1.35 9.51
C SER A 178 -10.56 -1.51 10.91
N TRP A 179 -9.79 -0.51 11.36
CA TRP A 179 -9.22 -0.46 12.70
C TRP A 179 -10.30 -0.42 13.79
N ILE A 180 -11.31 0.45 13.64
CA ILE A 180 -12.44 0.54 14.57
C ILE A 180 -13.22 -0.78 14.58
N ALA A 181 -13.52 -1.34 13.41
CA ALA A 181 -14.26 -2.58 13.28
C ALA A 181 -13.52 -3.76 13.95
N LEU A 182 -12.21 -3.89 13.73
CA LEU A 182 -11.38 -4.89 14.40
C LEU A 182 -11.31 -4.68 15.90
N GLY A 183 -11.06 -3.46 16.36
CA GLY A 183 -10.95 -3.14 17.78
C GLY A 183 -12.22 -3.49 18.55
N ILE A 184 -13.39 -3.16 17.99
CA ILE A 184 -14.70 -3.51 18.57
C ILE A 184 -14.94 -5.03 18.51
N ALA A 185 -14.63 -5.68 17.37
CA ALA A 185 -14.89 -7.10 17.17
C ALA A 185 -14.03 -8.02 18.05
N THR A 186 -12.80 -7.59 18.35
CA THR A 186 -11.78 -8.44 18.97
C THR A 186 -11.36 -8.00 20.37
N ASN A 187 -11.73 -6.78 20.76
CA ASN A 187 -11.25 -6.09 21.97
C ASN A 187 -9.73 -5.91 22.02
N VAL A 188 -9.06 -5.92 20.87
CA VAL A 188 -7.62 -5.68 20.73
C VAL A 188 -7.41 -4.43 19.88
N TRP A 189 -6.76 -3.42 20.45
CA TRP A 189 -6.52 -2.14 19.78
C TRP A 189 -5.04 -2.00 19.43
N ASN A 190 -4.66 -2.33 18.20
CA ASN A 190 -3.31 -2.14 17.73
C ASN A 190 -3.17 -0.80 16.99
N GLY A 191 -2.56 0.20 17.62
CA GLY A 191 -2.31 1.50 16.98
C GLY A 191 -1.32 1.42 15.80
N LEU A 192 -0.46 0.40 15.75
CA LEU A 192 0.54 0.26 14.69
C LEU A 192 -0.09 0.00 13.32
N PHE A 193 -1.28 -0.60 13.27
CA PHE A 193 -2.01 -0.80 12.03
C PHE A 193 -2.31 0.53 11.30
N LEU A 194 -2.45 1.64 12.02
CA LEU A 194 -2.71 2.96 11.41
C LEU A 194 -1.53 3.47 10.58
N TRP A 195 -0.31 2.93 10.74
CA TRP A 195 0.82 3.25 9.84
C TRP A 195 0.58 2.80 8.40
N SER A 196 -0.34 1.86 8.17
CA SER A 196 -0.79 1.49 6.82
C SER A 196 -1.33 2.69 6.04
N PHE A 197 -1.96 3.67 6.71
CA PHE A 197 -2.43 4.89 6.08
C PHE A 197 -1.28 5.76 5.57
N ALA A 198 -0.26 5.97 6.39
CA ALA A 198 0.91 6.75 6.00
C ALA A 198 1.64 6.09 4.82
N ILE A 199 1.80 4.77 4.87
CA ILE A 199 2.42 4.00 3.78
C ILE A 199 1.59 4.06 2.49
N LEU A 200 0.26 3.91 2.57
CA LEU A 200 -0.62 4.06 1.40
C LEU A 200 -0.42 5.43 0.73
N VAL A 201 -0.42 6.51 1.52
CA VAL A 201 -0.26 7.87 0.99
C VAL A 201 1.12 8.07 0.37
N VAL A 202 2.18 7.63 1.04
CA VAL A 202 3.56 7.74 0.52
C VAL A 202 3.73 6.92 -0.75
N GLN A 203 3.23 5.68 -0.79
CA GLN A 203 3.26 4.87 -2.00
C GLN A 203 2.50 5.55 -3.13
N PHE A 204 1.29 6.04 -2.86
CA PHE A 204 0.51 6.73 -3.88
C PHE A 204 1.24 7.97 -4.42
N ILE A 205 1.83 8.80 -3.55
CA ILE A 205 2.67 9.93 -3.98
C ILE A 205 3.84 9.46 -4.85
N CYS A 206 4.37 8.26 -4.59
CA CYS A 206 5.47 7.71 -5.37
C CYS A 206 5.06 7.22 -6.78
N PHE A 207 3.88 6.62 -6.90
CA PHE A 207 3.45 5.97 -8.15
C PHE A 207 2.50 6.81 -9.00
N TYR A 208 1.68 7.66 -8.39
CA TYR A 208 0.72 8.51 -9.09
C TYR A 208 1.34 9.45 -10.13
N PRO A 209 2.55 10.02 -9.94
CA PRO A 209 3.22 10.81 -10.96
C PRO A 209 3.32 10.16 -12.34
N ALA A 210 3.48 8.84 -12.43
CA ALA A 210 3.47 8.15 -13.72
C ALA A 210 2.11 8.28 -14.41
N SER A 211 1.01 8.16 -13.66
CA SER A 211 -0.34 8.42 -14.16
C SER A 211 -0.51 9.88 -14.58
N VAL A 212 0.06 10.84 -13.83
CA VAL A 212 0.02 12.27 -14.17
C VAL A 212 0.72 12.51 -15.50
N PHE A 213 1.94 11.99 -15.66
CA PHE A 213 2.74 12.11 -16.88
C PHE A 213 1.99 11.56 -18.09
N LEU A 214 1.52 10.32 -18.00
CA LEU A 214 0.78 9.66 -19.06
C LEU A 214 -0.52 10.40 -19.37
N GLY A 215 -1.21 10.92 -18.35
CA GLY A 215 -2.42 11.73 -18.52
C GLY A 215 -2.16 13.08 -19.19
N THR A 216 -1.03 13.74 -18.88
CA THR A 216 -0.62 14.99 -19.54
C THR A 216 -0.19 14.78 -20.99
N TRP A 217 0.51 13.68 -21.26
CA TRP A 217 1.06 13.36 -22.58
C TRP A 217 -0.01 12.84 -23.54
N SER A 218 -0.79 11.84 -23.12
CA SER A 218 -1.78 11.18 -23.98
C SER A 218 -3.16 11.82 -23.98
N ARG A 219 -3.46 12.63 -22.95
CA ARG A 219 -4.81 13.14 -22.66
C ARG A 219 -5.86 12.03 -22.60
N SER A 220 -5.49 10.79 -22.30
CA SER A 220 -6.41 9.65 -22.28
C SER A 220 -6.46 9.00 -20.90
N THR A 221 -7.67 8.88 -20.35
CA THR A 221 -7.92 8.17 -19.08
C THR A 221 -7.47 6.71 -19.17
N MET A 222 -7.71 6.03 -20.30
CA MET A 222 -7.32 4.63 -20.46
C MET A 222 -5.79 4.44 -20.46
N VAL A 223 -5.06 5.33 -21.13
CA VAL A 223 -3.58 5.29 -21.15
C VAL A 223 -3.02 5.57 -19.75
N ALA A 224 -3.61 6.52 -19.01
CA ALA A 224 -3.23 6.80 -17.64
C ALA A 224 -3.47 5.59 -16.71
N ILE A 225 -4.61 4.90 -16.84
CA ILE A 225 -4.93 3.69 -16.06
C ILE A 225 -3.95 2.57 -16.39
N ILE A 226 -3.90 2.13 -17.66
CA ILE A 226 -3.11 0.96 -18.05
C ILE A 226 -1.62 1.22 -17.81
N GLY A 227 -1.13 2.40 -18.18
CA GLY A 227 0.28 2.71 -18.04
C GLY A 227 0.74 2.93 -16.60
N SER A 228 -0.12 3.42 -15.69
CA SER A 228 0.24 3.50 -14.27
C SER A 228 0.32 2.13 -13.60
N ILE A 229 -0.59 1.21 -13.95
CA ILE A 229 -0.53 -0.20 -13.50
C ILE A 229 0.71 -0.88 -14.06
N ALA A 230 1.00 -0.72 -15.36
CA ALA A 230 2.19 -1.29 -15.98
C ALA A 230 3.48 -0.74 -15.35
N PHE A 231 3.53 0.56 -15.08
CA PHE A 231 4.66 1.19 -14.39
C PHE A 231 4.85 0.61 -12.98
N TRP A 232 3.77 0.48 -12.20
CA TRP A 232 3.83 -0.18 -10.89
C TRP A 232 4.35 -1.62 -11.00
N ALA A 233 3.85 -2.40 -11.97
CA ALA A 233 4.27 -3.78 -12.16
C ALA A 233 5.77 -3.89 -12.51
N ILE A 234 6.28 -3.00 -13.37
CA ILE A 234 7.71 -2.93 -13.70
C ILE A 234 8.53 -2.61 -12.46
N CYS A 235 8.11 -1.62 -11.66
CA CYS A 235 8.79 -1.27 -10.41
C CYS A 235 8.82 -2.46 -9.43
N TRP A 236 7.70 -3.18 -9.32
CA TRP A 236 7.61 -4.39 -8.50
C TRP A 236 8.55 -5.48 -9.00
N MET A 237 8.58 -5.75 -10.31
CA MET A 237 9.47 -6.74 -10.92
C MET A 237 10.95 -6.43 -10.69
N VAL A 238 11.36 -5.17 -10.87
CA VAL A 238 12.76 -4.74 -10.63
C VAL A 238 13.12 -4.88 -9.15
N ASN A 239 12.23 -4.46 -8.25
CA ASN A 239 12.44 -4.57 -6.81
C ASN A 239 12.55 -6.04 -6.38
N HIS A 240 11.68 -6.90 -6.91
CA HIS A 240 11.70 -8.34 -6.66
C HIS A 240 12.99 -8.98 -7.20
N ALA A 241 13.37 -8.66 -8.44
CA ALA A 241 14.56 -9.19 -9.09
C ALA A 241 15.85 -8.84 -8.32
N ARG A 242 15.94 -7.64 -7.73
CA ARG A 242 17.06 -7.29 -6.86
C ARG A 242 17.06 -8.17 -5.60
N ILE A 243 15.93 -8.28 -4.91
CA ILE A 243 15.81 -9.07 -3.68
C ILE A 243 16.12 -10.57 -3.93
N SER A 244 15.65 -11.13 -5.05
CA SER A 244 15.94 -12.51 -5.42
C SER A 244 17.42 -12.73 -5.72
N ASN A 245 18.09 -11.79 -6.41
CA ASN A 245 19.53 -11.90 -6.66
C ASN A 245 20.37 -11.80 -5.36
N LEU A 246 19.95 -10.98 -4.39
CA LEU A 246 20.62 -10.85 -3.10
C LEU A 246 20.46 -12.10 -2.21
N SER A 247 19.36 -12.84 -2.39
CA SER A 247 19.05 -14.04 -1.61
C SER A 247 19.48 -15.34 -2.28
N ALA A 248 19.90 -15.29 -3.55
CA ALA A 248 20.36 -16.46 -4.30
C ALA A 248 21.70 -16.97 -3.76
N THR A 249 21.66 -17.98 -2.90
CA THR A 249 22.81 -18.79 -2.52
C THR A 249 23.14 -19.75 -3.67
N THR A 250 23.99 -19.32 -4.61
CA THR A 250 24.94 -20.18 -5.36
C THR A 250 24.51 -21.02 -6.60
N ALA A 251 23.33 -20.94 -7.21
CA ALA A 251 23.03 -21.81 -8.39
C ALA A 251 22.60 -21.15 -9.71
N GLU A 252 21.95 -19.98 -9.71
CA GLU A 252 21.49 -19.32 -10.95
C GLU A 252 21.70 -17.80 -10.85
N SER A 253 22.96 -17.37 -10.70
CA SER A 253 23.22 -15.92 -10.68
C SER A 253 22.98 -15.35 -12.08
N SER A 254 22.17 -14.30 -12.14
CA SER A 254 21.98 -13.52 -13.36
C SER A 254 23.34 -13.06 -13.91
N SER A 255 23.47 -12.93 -15.24
CA SER A 255 24.70 -12.40 -15.84
C SER A 255 25.12 -11.06 -15.21
N GLY A 256 26.42 -10.75 -15.14
CA GLY A 256 26.92 -9.53 -14.49
C GLY A 256 26.31 -8.23 -15.05
N VAL A 257 25.98 -8.22 -16.34
CA VAL A 257 25.29 -7.09 -16.99
C VAL A 257 23.84 -6.96 -16.50
N ALA A 258 23.13 -8.08 -16.35
CA ALA A 258 21.76 -8.08 -15.85
C ALA A 258 21.70 -7.56 -14.41
N ILE A 259 22.63 -7.97 -13.54
CA ILE A 259 22.73 -7.47 -12.16
C ILE A 259 22.97 -5.95 -12.15
N TRP A 260 23.90 -5.47 -12.98
CA TRP A 260 24.19 -4.04 -13.06
C TRP A 260 22.98 -3.21 -13.53
N LEU A 261 22.24 -3.69 -14.54
CA LEU A 261 21.01 -3.06 -15.00
C LEU A 261 19.91 -3.06 -13.93
N ILE A 262 19.77 -4.15 -13.18
CA ILE A 262 18.80 -4.27 -12.07
C ILE A 262 19.13 -3.26 -10.97
N GLU A 263 20.40 -3.10 -10.59
CA GLU A 263 20.79 -2.12 -9.57
C GLU A 263 20.48 -0.69 -10.01
N ILE A 264 20.82 -0.31 -11.25
CA ILE A 264 20.48 1.02 -11.78
C ILE A 264 18.97 1.24 -11.77
N ALA A 265 18.21 0.29 -12.31
CA ALA A 265 16.76 0.37 -12.35
C ALA A 265 16.16 0.45 -10.94
N TYR A 266 16.68 -0.33 -9.99
CA TYR A 266 16.23 -0.31 -8.60
C TYR A 266 16.45 1.06 -7.97
N TRP A 267 17.62 1.68 -8.13
CA TRP A 267 17.89 2.99 -7.54
C TRP A 267 17.10 4.12 -8.22
N ALA A 268 16.78 3.99 -9.51
CA ALA A 268 16.02 4.98 -10.26
C ALA A 268 14.49 4.89 -10.06
N LEU A 269 13.96 3.70 -9.80
CA LEU A 269 12.52 3.45 -9.73
C LEU A 269 11.96 3.44 -8.29
N PRO A 270 10.66 3.72 -8.11
CA PRO A 270 9.97 3.45 -6.85
C PRO A 270 10.03 1.98 -6.43
N LYS A 271 10.05 1.71 -5.12
CA LYS A 271 10.33 0.38 -4.55
C LYS A 271 9.14 -0.15 -3.74
N PRO A 272 8.13 -0.78 -4.39
CA PRO A 272 6.88 -1.16 -3.72
C PRO A 272 7.08 -2.25 -2.65
N ILE A 273 8.01 -3.19 -2.85
CA ILE A 273 8.26 -4.28 -1.89
C ILE A 273 8.95 -3.72 -0.65
N ASP A 274 9.86 -2.76 -0.81
CA ASP A 274 10.55 -2.13 0.31
C ASP A 274 9.56 -1.42 1.24
N PHE A 275 8.54 -0.72 0.70
CA PHE A 275 7.48 -0.12 1.52
C PHE A 275 6.70 -1.17 2.33
N SER A 276 6.45 -2.34 1.75
CA SER A 276 5.72 -3.44 2.38
C SER A 276 6.53 -4.09 3.50
N ILE A 277 7.84 -4.24 3.29
CA ILE A 277 8.78 -4.71 4.32
C ILE A 277 8.87 -3.68 5.46
N ILE A 278 8.99 -2.39 5.15
CA ILE A 278 9.02 -1.31 6.16
C ILE A 278 7.74 -1.34 7.01
N LEU A 279 6.58 -1.47 6.38
CA LEU A 279 5.31 -1.54 7.12
C LEU A 279 5.23 -2.79 8.00
N SER A 280 5.66 -3.94 7.48
CA SER A 280 5.69 -5.19 8.23
C SER A 280 6.64 -5.11 9.44
N ASP A 281 7.78 -4.43 9.29
CA ASP A 281 8.71 -4.16 10.40
C ASP A 281 8.06 -3.25 11.45
N LEU A 282 7.43 -2.15 11.02
CA LEU A 282 6.73 -1.21 11.90
C LEU A 282 5.60 -1.86 12.69
N MET A 283 4.88 -2.82 12.09
CA MET A 283 3.83 -3.58 12.76
C MET A 283 4.36 -4.75 13.61
N GLY A 284 5.66 -5.03 13.57
CA GLY A 284 6.28 -6.17 14.25
C GLY A 284 5.93 -7.52 13.64
N THR A 285 5.32 -7.55 12.44
CA THR A 285 4.83 -8.78 11.82
C THR A 285 5.93 -9.61 11.20
N ILE A 286 7.09 -9.04 10.83
CA ILE A 286 8.20 -9.79 10.22
C ILE A 286 8.66 -10.94 11.12
N LYS A 287 8.77 -10.72 12.44
CA LYS A 287 9.22 -11.75 13.38
C LYS A 287 8.16 -12.81 13.65
N GLU A 288 6.88 -12.43 13.57
CA GLU A 288 5.76 -13.30 13.90
C GLU A 288 5.25 -14.11 12.70
N PHE A 289 5.30 -13.50 11.51
CA PHE A 289 4.79 -13.98 10.23
C PHE A 289 5.84 -13.67 9.17
N PRO A 290 6.92 -14.47 9.12
CA PRO A 290 8.03 -14.19 8.23
C PRO A 290 7.58 -14.14 6.77
N PRO A 291 7.96 -13.09 6.01
CA PRO A 291 7.73 -13.06 4.58
C PRO A 291 8.53 -14.18 3.86
N PRO A 292 8.34 -14.38 2.55
CA PRO A 292 9.15 -15.33 1.78
C PRO A 292 10.64 -15.22 2.12
N THR A 293 11.35 -16.35 2.19
CA THR A 293 12.75 -16.43 2.68
C THR A 293 13.69 -15.43 2.01
N ALA A 294 13.48 -15.14 0.73
CA ALA A 294 14.21 -14.12 -0.02
C ALA A 294 14.10 -12.72 0.61
N TRP A 295 12.92 -12.33 1.10
CA TRP A 295 12.66 -11.02 1.69
C TRP A 295 13.24 -10.92 3.10
N MET A 296 13.15 -12.00 3.88
CA MET A 296 13.82 -12.08 5.19
C MET A 296 15.34 -11.93 5.05
N ASN A 297 15.96 -12.68 4.14
CA ASN A 297 17.41 -12.60 3.93
C ASN A 297 17.84 -11.17 3.56
N ALA A 298 17.11 -10.50 2.67
CA ALA A 298 17.41 -9.12 2.29
C ALA A 298 17.28 -8.11 3.44
N PHE A 299 16.34 -8.34 4.36
CA PHE A 299 16.13 -7.52 5.55
C PHE A 299 17.22 -7.77 6.61
N GLU A 300 17.52 -9.03 6.92
CA GLU A 300 18.52 -9.42 7.91
C GLU A 300 19.93 -8.99 7.52
N THR A 301 20.27 -9.00 6.23
CA THR A 301 21.57 -8.53 5.74
C THR A 301 21.67 -7.00 5.66
N ARG A 302 20.67 -6.25 6.13
CA ARG A 302 20.58 -4.76 6.03
C ARG A 302 20.77 -4.21 4.62
N ASN A 303 20.44 -4.99 3.59
CA ASN A 303 20.58 -4.57 2.19
C ASN A 303 19.42 -3.66 1.72
N ILE A 304 18.37 -3.55 2.53
CA ILE A 304 17.28 -2.59 2.39
C ILE A 304 17.49 -1.50 3.44
N ILE A 305 17.73 -0.27 2.98
CA ILE A 305 17.85 0.91 3.85
C ILE A 305 16.52 1.65 3.74
N PRO A 306 15.66 1.64 4.77
CA PRO A 306 14.30 2.20 4.70
C PRO A 306 14.26 3.65 4.18
N PHE A 307 15.06 4.53 4.80
CA PHE A 307 15.10 5.95 4.44
C PHE A 307 15.59 6.19 3.00
N ALA A 308 16.59 5.42 2.54
CA ALA A 308 17.09 5.55 1.18
C ALA A 308 16.04 5.07 0.15
N SER A 309 15.29 4.03 0.49
CA SER A 309 14.24 3.47 -0.38
C SER A 309 13.08 4.45 -0.55
N ILE A 310 12.63 5.08 0.54
CA ILE A 310 11.62 6.14 0.50
C ILE A 310 12.16 7.37 -0.26
N GLY A 311 13.36 7.83 0.09
CA GLY A 311 13.96 9.03 -0.50
C GLY A 311 14.16 8.92 -2.01
N THR A 312 14.72 7.81 -2.49
CA THR A 312 14.93 7.57 -3.93
C THR A 312 13.60 7.43 -4.69
N SER A 313 12.59 6.80 -4.09
CA SER A 313 11.24 6.71 -4.68
C SER A 313 10.60 8.10 -4.82
N LEU A 314 10.73 8.96 -3.81
CA LEU A 314 10.25 10.34 -3.85
C LEU A 314 11.01 11.20 -4.87
N ILE A 315 12.33 11.02 -5.00
CA ILE A 315 13.13 11.71 -6.03
C ILE A 315 12.65 11.31 -7.43
N SER A 316 12.47 10.02 -7.68
CA SER A 316 11.92 9.49 -8.95
C SER A 316 10.58 10.15 -9.28
N SER A 317 9.72 10.28 -8.27
CA SER A 317 8.40 10.91 -8.36
C SER A 317 8.46 12.38 -8.74
N VAL A 318 9.36 13.14 -8.11
CA VAL A 318 9.61 14.55 -8.45
C VAL A 318 10.11 14.69 -9.87
N VAL A 319 11.00 13.81 -10.32
CA VAL A 319 11.53 13.80 -11.69
C VAL A 319 10.41 13.55 -12.71
N VAL A 320 9.53 12.57 -12.46
CA VAL A 320 8.38 12.28 -13.36
C VAL A 320 7.38 13.44 -13.38
N LEU A 321 7.08 14.06 -12.23
CA LEU A 321 6.23 15.26 -12.17
C LEU A 321 6.86 16.44 -12.91
N TRP A 322 8.19 16.58 -12.83
CA TRP A 322 8.92 17.60 -13.56
C TRP A 322 8.77 17.43 -15.08
N PHE A 323 8.96 16.21 -15.59
CA PHE A 323 8.70 15.90 -17.01
C PHE A 323 7.25 16.18 -17.42
N SER A 324 6.29 15.86 -16.56
CA SER A 324 4.87 16.17 -16.79
C SER A 324 4.63 17.69 -16.93
N CYS A 325 5.33 18.50 -16.14
CA CYS A 325 5.25 19.96 -16.23
C CYS A 325 5.89 20.51 -17.51
N ILE A 326 6.94 19.86 -18.04
CA ILE A 326 7.57 20.24 -19.31
C ILE A 326 6.63 19.93 -20.47
N GLU A 327 6.10 18.70 -20.55
CA GLU A 327 5.19 18.29 -21.63
C GLU A 327 3.95 19.20 -21.72
N LEU A 328 3.49 19.73 -20.58
CA LEU A 328 2.32 20.62 -20.52
C LEU A 328 2.64 22.07 -20.93
N LYS A 329 3.92 22.47 -20.95
CA LYS A 329 4.36 23.81 -21.37
C LYS A 329 4.54 23.93 -22.88
N ASP A 330 4.85 22.83 -23.58
CA ASP A 330 5.10 22.85 -25.02
C ASP A 330 3.79 23.14 -25.78
N PRO A 331 3.66 24.32 -26.43
CA PRO A 331 2.43 24.70 -27.11
C PRO A 331 2.29 24.10 -28.52
N ILE A 332 3.22 23.26 -28.98
CA ILE A 332 3.39 22.89 -30.41
C ILE A 332 2.94 21.45 -30.71
N LYS A 333 1.88 20.94 -30.05
CA LYS A 333 1.31 19.62 -30.37
C LYS A 333 -0.20 19.63 -30.61
N GLU A 334 -0.74 20.77 -31.07
CA GLU A 334 -2.07 20.82 -31.68
C GLU A 334 -1.98 21.30 -33.13
#